data_AF-A0A963B8T8-F1
#
_entry.id   AF-A0A963B8T8-F1
#
_cell.length_a   1.000
_cell.length_b   1.000
_cell.length_c   1.000
_cell.angle_alpha   90.00
_cell.angle_beta   90.00
_cell.angle_gamma   90.00
#
_symmetry.space_group_name_H-M   'P 1'
#
loop_
_entity.id
_entity.type
_entity.pdbx_description
1 polymer ?
#
loop_
_entity_poly.entity_id
_entity_poly.type
_entity_poly.pdbx_seq_one_letter_code
_entity_poly.pdbx_strand_id
1 'polypeptide(L)' 'MDSRTPIQPLLAGTSEQALAWSGELEQQGILVSAIRPPTVPEGGARLRVTLSAAHSDAQLDRLLDALASLKIGPLP' A
#
# COMPACT_ATOMS: atom_id res chain seq x y z
N MET A 1 -7.21 2.77 -9.95
CA MET A 1 -6.19 3.82 -10.21
C MET A 1 -5.12 3.12 -11.02
N ASP A 2 -4.98 3.46 -12.29
CA ASP A 2 -4.05 2.72 -13.17
C ASP A 2 -2.70 3.42 -13.17
N SER A 3 -1.62 2.67 -12.90
CA SER A 3 -0.24 3.16 -12.97
C SER A 3 0.59 2.29 -13.91
N ARG A 4 1.28 2.92 -14.87
CA ARG A 4 2.24 2.27 -15.78
C ARG A 4 3.70 2.44 -15.34
N THR A 5 3.93 2.89 -14.11
CA THR A 5 5.27 3.14 -13.56
C THR A 5 5.61 2.12 -12.47
N PRO A 6 6.88 1.98 -12.05
CA PRO A 6 7.21 1.10 -10.92
C PRO A 6 6.57 1.51 -9.58
N ILE A 7 6.04 2.74 -9.49
CA ILE A 7 5.27 3.19 -8.33
C ILE A 7 3.81 2.78 -8.52
N GLN A 8 3.32 1.91 -7.65
CA GLN A 8 1.97 1.37 -7.64
C GLN A 8 1.20 1.91 -6.42
N PRO A 9 0.25 2.83 -6.60
CA PRO A 9 -0.54 3.39 -5.52
C PRO A 9 -1.72 2.48 -5.14
N LEU A 10 -1.95 2.26 -3.84
CA LEU A 10 -3.15 1.58 -3.32
C LEU A 10 -3.96 2.56 -2.47
N LEU A 11 -5.12 2.97 -2.97
CA LEU A 11 -5.96 3.97 -2.30
C LEU A 11 -6.57 3.40 -1.01
N ALA A 12 -6.31 4.08 0.11
CA ALA A 12 -6.89 3.75 1.41
C ALA A 12 -8.06 4.67 1.78
N GLY A 13 -8.15 5.84 1.15
CA GLY A 13 -9.16 6.86 1.42
C GLY A 13 -8.78 7.73 2.61
N THR A 14 -8.58 7.14 3.79
CA THR A 14 -8.26 7.88 5.03
C THR A 14 -6.83 7.67 5.50
N SER A 15 -6.31 8.64 6.26
CA SER A 15 -4.97 8.57 6.85
C SER A 15 -4.85 7.41 7.84
N GLU A 16 -5.91 7.18 8.61
CA GLU A 16 -6.03 6.12 9.61
C GLU A 16 -5.93 4.75 8.94
N GLN A 17 -6.67 4.55 7.84
CA GLN A 17 -6.64 3.28 7.10
C GLN A 17 -5.27 3.04 6.44
N ALA A 18 -4.67 4.08 5.86
CA ALA A 18 -3.35 3.98 5.24
C ALA A 18 -2.27 3.59 6.27
N LEU A 19 -2.32 4.18 7.47
CA LEU A 19 -1.40 3.85 8.56
C LEU A 19 -1.63 2.46 9.12
N ALA A 20 -2.90 2.06 9.29
CA ALA A 20 -3.25 0.72 9.76
C ALA A 20 -2.70 -0.35 8.81
N TRP A 21 -2.93 -0.21 7.49
CA TRP A 21 -2.38 -1.14 6.51
C TRP A 21 -0.86 -1.12 6.47
N SER A 22 -0.22 0.06 6.52
CA SER A 22 1.23 0.19 6.55
C SER A 22 1.83 -0.55 7.76
N GLY A 23 1.22 -0.43 8.94
CA GLY A 23 1.67 -1.12 10.15
C GLY A 23 1.43 -2.63 10.10
N GLU A 24 0.32 -3.08 9.52
CA GLU A 24 0.04 -4.51 9.32
C GLU A 24 1.05 -5.17 8.37
N LEU A 25 1.39 -4.50 7.26
CA LEU A 25 2.43 -4.98 6.34
C LEU A 25 3.82 -4.99 7.02
N GLU A 26 4.13 -3.97 7.81
CA GLU A 26 5.40 -3.89 8.54
C GLU A 26 5.54 -5.04 9.55
N GLN A 27 4.45 -5.41 10.26
CA GLN A 27 4.43 -6.60 11.15
C GLN A 27 4.68 -7.91 10.39
N GLN A 28 4.33 -7.97 9.10
CA GLN A 28 4.64 -9.09 8.21
C GLN A 28 6.05 -9.00 7.60
N GLY A 29 6.85 -8.00 7.99
CA GLY A 29 8.21 -7.76 7.52
C GLY A 29 8.28 -7.03 6.17
N ILE A 30 7.21 -6.35 5.75
CA ILE A 30 7.12 -5.66 4.47
C ILE A 30 6.91 -4.17 4.70
N LEU A 31 7.90 -3.36 4.35
CA LEU A 31 7.82 -1.92 4.49
C LEU A 31 7.14 -1.28 3.26
N VAL A 32 5.94 -0.74 3.44
CA VAL A 32 5.23 0.06 2.42
C VAL A 32 4.80 1.39 3.03
N SER A 33 5.17 2.51 2.42
CA SER A 33 4.89 3.84 2.99
C SER A 33 3.43 4.26 2.79
N ALA A 34 2.77 4.67 3.88
CA ALA A 34 1.52 5.43 3.82
C ALA A 34 1.79 6.90 3.43
N ILE A 35 1.18 7.36 2.35
CA ILE A 35 1.19 8.75 1.89
C ILE A 35 -0.15 9.38 2.25
N ARG A 36 -0.12 10.49 2.98
CA ARG A 36 -1.28 11.14 3.60
C ARG A 36 -1.19 12.66 3.46
N PRO A 37 -2.27 13.42 3.72
CA PRO A 37 -2.22 14.88 3.77
C PRO A 37 -1.09 15.40 4.69
N PRO A 38 -0.46 16.54 4.35
CA PRO A 38 -0.76 17.43 3.21
C PRO A 38 -0.10 17.02 1.88
N THR A 39 0.66 15.92 1.83
CA THR A 39 1.37 15.48 0.61
C THR A 39 0.41 15.06 -0.51
N VAL A 40 -0.78 14.60 -0.13
CA VAL A 40 -1.90 14.31 -1.04
C VAL A 40 -3.16 15.02 -0.54
N PRO A 41 -4.15 15.31 -1.40
CA PRO A 41 -5.43 15.87 -0.95
C PRO A 41 -6.14 14.98 0.07
N GLU A 42 -7.01 15.60 0.89
CA GLU A 42 -7.92 14.88 1.76
C GLU A 42 -8.74 13.83 1.00
N GLY A 43 -8.96 12.67 1.60
CA GLY A 43 -9.57 11.51 0.93
C GLY A 43 -8.63 10.76 -0.04
N GLY A 44 -7.43 11.30 -0.30
CA GLY A 44 -6.44 10.75 -1.22
C GLY A 44 -5.32 9.93 -0.56
N ALA A 45 -5.48 9.60 0.73
CA ALA A 45 -4.50 8.82 1.48
C ALA A 45 -4.37 7.42 0.86
N ARG A 46 -3.13 6.95 0.72
CA ARG A 46 -2.81 5.73 -0.05
C ARG A 46 -1.52 5.10 0.43
N LEU A 47 -1.35 3.80 0.20
CA LEU A 47 -0.03 3.18 0.24
C LEU A 47 0.71 3.45 -1.08
N ARG A 48 2.04 3.61 -0.99
CA ARG A 48 2.93 3.71 -2.15
C ARG A 48 3.85 2.49 -2.20
N VAL A 49 3.49 1.52 -3.04
CA VAL A 49 4.35 0.38 -3.35
C VAL A 49 5.35 0.82 -4.42
N THR A 50 6.65 0.59 -4.21
CA THR A 50 7.69 0.90 -5.19
C THR A 50 8.38 -0.39 -5.61
N LEU A 51 8.17 -0.80 -6.84
CA LEU A 51 8.78 -1.99 -7.41
C LEU A 51 10.17 -1.66 -7.98
N SER A 52 11.07 -2.63 -7.93
CA SER A 52 12.44 -2.55 -8.40
C SER A 52 12.80 -3.88 -9.06
N ALA A 53 13.69 -3.85 -10.05
CA ALA A 53 14.23 -5.05 -10.68
C ALA A 53 15.04 -5.93 -9.70
N ALA A 54 15.39 -5.40 -8.53
CA ALA A 54 16.05 -6.17 -7.47
C ALA A 54 15.10 -7.09 -6.70
N HIS A 55 13.78 -6.92 -6.84
CA HIS A 55 12.82 -7.83 -6.19
C HIS A 55 12.72 -9.15 -6.95
N SER A 56 12.73 -10.26 -6.23
CA SER A 56 12.46 -11.58 -6.80
C SER A 56 10.95 -11.84 -6.89
N ASP A 57 10.55 -12.77 -7.75
CA ASP A 57 9.15 -13.18 -7.88
C ASP A 57 8.57 -13.66 -6.54
N ALA A 58 9.35 -14.40 -5.74
CA ALA A 58 8.93 -14.83 -4.40
C ALA A 58 8.68 -13.66 -3.43
N GLN A 59 9.41 -12.55 -3.56
CA GLN A 59 9.13 -11.33 -2.78
C GLN A 59 7.86 -10.64 -3.26
N LEU A 60 7.58 -10.68 -4.57
CA LEU A 60 6.34 -10.17 -5.14
C LEU A 60 5.13 -10.99 -4.68
N ASP A 61 5.22 -12.33 -4.72
CA ASP A 61 4.17 -13.22 -4.24
C ASP A 61 3.86 -12.97 -2.76
N ARG A 62 4.90 -12.87 -1.92
CA ARG A 62 4.73 -12.53 -0.50
C ARG A 62 4.06 -11.17 -0.30
N LEU A 63 4.41 -10.17 -1.12
CA LEU A 63 3.75 -8.87 -1.08
C LEU A 63 2.27 -8.99 -1.45
N LEU A 64 1.93 -9.73 -2.49
CA LEU A 64 0.55 -9.92 -2.93
C LEU A 64 -0.29 -10.64 -1.86
N ASP A 65 0.24 -11.68 -1.24
CA ASP A 65 -0.42 -12.40 -0.14
C ASP A 65 -0.68 -11.48 1.06
N ALA A 66 0.33 -10.69 1.45
CA ALA A 66 0.20 -9.74 2.56
C ALA A 66 -0.79 -8.61 2.25
N LEU A 67 -0.86 -8.13 1.00
CA LEU A 67 -1.85 -7.16 0.57
C LEU A 67 -3.27 -7.75 0.57
N ALA A 68 -3.42 -9.01 0.18
CA ALA A 68 -4.70 -9.71 0.19
C ALA A 68 -5.24 -9.96 1.61
N SER A 69 -4.37 -10.02 2.63
CA SER A 69 -4.79 -10.16 4.02
C SER A 69 -5.34 -8.86 4.64
N LEU A 70 -5.06 -7.71 4.02
CA LEU A 70 -5.45 -6.42 4.56
C LEU A 70 -6.97 -6.31 4.66
N LYS A 71 -7.45 -5.90 5.83
CA LYS A 71 -8.86 -5.61 6.02
C LYS A 71 -9.24 -4.40 5.19
N ILE A 72 -10.08 -4.63 4.19
CA ILE A 72 -10.71 -3.56 3.42
C ILE A 72 -11.96 -3.15 4.19
N GLY A 73 -12.12 -1.85 4.48
CA GLY A 73 -13.39 -1.33 4.98
C GLY A 73 -14.53 -1.65 4.00
N PRO A 74 -15.80 -1.44 4.38
CA PRO A 74 -16.91 -1.62 3.45
C PRO A 74 -16.63 -0.80 2.17
N LEU A 75 -16.72 -1.49 1.03
CA LEU A 75 -16.73 -0.80 -0.27
C LEU A 75 -17.90 0.20 -0.25
N PRO A 76 -17.67 1.47 -0.62
CA PRO A 76 -18.74 2.45 -0.72
C PRO A 76 -19.79 2.04 -1.76
#